data_AF-A0A9D9WV02-F1
#
_entry.id   AF-A0A9D9WV02-F1
#
_cell.length_a   1.000
_cell.length_b   1.000
_cell.length_c   1.000
_cell.angle_alpha   90.00
_cell.angle_beta   90.00
_cell.angle_gamma   90.00
#
_symmetry.space_group_name_H-M   'P 1'
#
loop_
_entity.id
_entity.type
_entity.pdbx_description
1 polymer ?
#
loop_
_entity_poly.entity_id
_entity_poly.type
_entity_poly.pdbx_seq_one_letter_code
_entity_poly.pdbx_strand_id
1 'polypeptide(L)'
;MLIDTHCHLDAAEFDADRDAVYAAAMAAGVGRIVVPGVTVNRNFRPKSTIADYPACVEAYGIHPLYVDQSSLEDLPRLRGWLQQAPPVAVGEIGLDFYVAGL
;
A
#
# COMPACT_ATOMS: atom_id res chain seq x y z
N MET A 1 -3.94 -20.71 -7.76
CA MET A 1 -3.27 -19.67 -6.97
C MET A 1 -4.02 -18.37 -7.19
N LEU A 2 -4.60 -17.80 -6.14
CA LEU A 2 -5.29 -16.52 -6.21
C LEU A 2 -4.31 -15.37 -5.93
N ILE A 3 -4.64 -14.18 -6.42
CA ILE A 3 -3.93 -12.94 -6.09
C ILE A 3 -4.97 -12.01 -5.48
N ASP A 4 -4.72 -11.55 -4.26
CA ASP A 4 -5.43 -10.40 -3.72
C ASP A 4 -4.78 -9.14 -4.31
N THR A 5 -5.48 -8.50 -5.24
CA THR A 5 -4.91 -7.42 -6.05
C THR A 5 -4.91 -6.07 -5.35
N HIS A 6 -5.53 -5.95 -4.18
CA HIS A 6 -5.59 -4.70 -3.40
C HIS A 6 -5.98 -4.97 -1.95
N CYS A 7 -5.01 -4.98 -1.04
CA CYS A 7 -5.25 -5.19 0.38
C CYS A 7 -4.35 -4.29 1.23
N HIS A 8 -4.97 -3.46 2.06
CA HIS A 8 -4.25 -2.68 3.07
C HIS A 8 -3.90 -3.55 4.28
N LEU A 9 -3.12 -4.62 4.06
CA LEU A 9 -2.65 -5.47 5.14
C LEU A 9 -1.77 -4.69 6.12
N ASP A 10 -1.19 -3.57 5.69
CA ASP A 10 -0.41 -2.61 6.49
C ASP A 10 -1.27 -1.70 7.40
N ALA A 11 -2.59 -1.75 7.26
CA ALA A 11 -3.53 -0.95 8.06
C ALA A 11 -3.44 -1.28 9.56
N ALA A 12 -3.63 -0.27 10.40
CA ALA A 12 -3.49 -0.39 11.85
C ALA A 12 -4.53 -1.34 12.47
N GLU A 13 -5.67 -1.52 11.79
CA GLU A 13 -6.73 -2.46 12.13
C GLU A 13 -6.24 -3.90 12.22
N PHE A 14 -5.16 -4.25 11.50
CA PHE A 14 -4.52 -5.55 11.55
C PHE A 14 -3.37 -5.63 12.56
N ASP A 15 -3.01 -4.56 13.29
CA ASP A 15 -1.83 -4.58 14.18
C ASP A 15 -1.90 -5.70 15.25
N ALA A 16 -3.10 -6.13 15.65
CA ALA A 16 -3.28 -7.18 16.66
C ALA A 16 -3.15 -8.62 16.12
N ASP A 17 -3.36 -8.83 14.81
CA ASP A 17 -3.54 -10.17 14.24
C ASP A 17 -2.99 -10.35 12.81
N ARG A 18 -2.22 -9.38 12.29
CA ARG A 18 -1.67 -9.38 10.92
C ARG A 18 -1.00 -10.69 10.53
N ASP A 19 -0.19 -11.25 11.42
CA ASP A 19 0.52 -12.53 11.18
C ASP A 19 -0.47 -13.69 10.96
N ALA A 20 -1.53 -13.74 11.76
CA ALA A 20 -2.56 -14.76 11.65
C ALA A 20 -3.39 -14.57 10.37
N VAL A 21 -3.72 -13.32 10.02
CA VAL A 21 -4.42 -12.99 8.77
C VAL A 21 -3.60 -13.37 7.55
N TYR A 22 -2.31 -13.02 7.52
CA TYR A 22 -1.39 -13.39 6.45
C TYR A 22 -1.29 -14.91 6.30
N ALA A 23 -1.07 -15.64 7.40
CA ALA A 23 -0.97 -17.10 7.38
C ALA A 23 -2.27 -17.76 6.87
N ALA A 24 -3.43 -17.26 7.31
CA ALA A 24 -4.72 -17.74 6.85
C ALA A 24 -4.93 -17.50 5.34
N ALA A 25 -4.54 -16.32 4.82
CA ALA A 25 -4.62 -16.02 3.39
C ALA A 25 -3.75 -16.99 2.56
N MET A 26 -2.53 -17.27 3.01
CA MET A 26 -1.65 -18.24 2.34
C MET A 26 -2.25 -19.64 2.35
N ALA A 27 -2.78 -20.09 3.50
CA ALA A 27 -3.42 -21.40 3.64
C ALA A 27 -4.68 -21.55 2.77
N ALA A 28 -5.40 -20.44 2.54
CA ALA A 28 -6.56 -20.39 1.64
C ALA A 28 -6.18 -20.35 0.14
N GLY A 29 -4.89 -20.28 -0.20
CA GLY A 29 -4.39 -20.31 -1.57
C GLY A 29 -4.23 -18.94 -2.24
N VAL A 30 -4.26 -17.84 -1.47
CA VAL A 30 -3.84 -16.50 -1.91
C VAL A 30 -2.32 -16.49 -1.96
N GLY A 31 -1.73 -16.59 -3.15
CA GLY A 31 -0.26 -16.70 -3.32
C GLY A 31 0.46 -15.35 -3.40
N ARG A 32 -0.29 -14.27 -3.60
CA ARG A 32 0.21 -12.89 -3.64
C ARG A 32 -0.82 -11.92 -3.10
N ILE A 33 -0.35 -10.87 -2.45
CA ILE A 33 -1.14 -9.76 -1.93
C ILE A 33 -0.49 -8.46 -2.40
N VAL A 34 -1.23 -7.60 -3.11
CA VAL A 34 -0.73 -6.26 -3.48
C VAL A 34 -1.11 -5.29 -2.37
N VAL A 35 -0.11 -4.67 -1.74
CA VAL A 35 -0.28 -3.71 -0.64
C VAL A 35 -0.10 -2.29 -1.19
N PRO A 36 -1.18 -1.51 -1.33
CA PRO A 36 -1.11 -0.17 -1.90
C PRO A 36 -0.75 0.88 -0.85
N GLY A 37 0.15 1.78 -1.22
CA GLY A 37 0.45 2.99 -0.44
C GLY A 37 -0.52 4.12 -0.74
N VAL A 38 -0.95 4.83 0.31
CA VAL A 38 -1.87 5.97 0.22
C VAL A 38 -1.19 7.33 0.39
N THR A 39 0.02 7.37 0.96
CA THR A 39 0.79 8.59 1.26
C THR A 39 2.28 8.40 1.00
N VAL A 40 3.06 9.48 0.95
CA VAL A 40 4.50 9.46 0.69
C VAL A 40 5.29 10.04 1.88
N ASN A 41 5.07 9.50 3.08
CA ASN A 41 5.71 9.97 4.31
C ASN A 41 6.84 9.05 4.81
N ARG A 42 7.51 9.41 5.92
CA ARG A 42 8.62 8.63 6.51
C ARG A 42 8.17 7.38 7.26
N ASN A 43 6.92 7.33 7.74
CA ASN A 43 6.35 6.21 8.48
C ASN A 43 5.56 5.29 7.55
N PHE A 44 6.13 5.03 6.37
CA PHE A 44 5.43 4.38 5.29
C PHE A 44 5.32 2.86 5.54
N ARG A 45 4.23 2.48 6.21
CA ARG A 45 3.88 1.12 6.65
C ARG A 45 3.83 0.05 5.54
N PRO A 46 3.53 0.36 4.26
CA PRO A 46 3.62 -0.65 3.21
C PRO A 46 5.03 -1.26 3.08
N LYS A 47 6.09 -0.44 3.25
CA LYS A 47 7.47 -0.94 3.13
C LYS A 47 7.86 -1.91 4.24
N SER A 48 7.44 -1.67 5.48
CA SER A 48 7.69 -2.61 6.58
C SER A 48 6.90 -3.91 6.37
N THR A 49 5.63 -3.79 5.99
CA THR A 49 4.76 -4.95 5.71
C THR A 49 5.36 -5.84 4.61
N ILE A 50 5.86 -5.25 3.52
CA ILE A 50 6.46 -6.05 2.43
C ILE A 50 7.75 -6.74 2.86
N ALA A 51 8.53 -6.11 3.74
CA ALA A 51 9.74 -6.73 4.29
C ALA A 51 9.42 -7.94 5.19
N ASP A 52 8.34 -7.87 5.97
CA ASP A 52 7.97 -8.90 6.93
C ASP A 52 7.16 -10.06 6.29
N TYR A 53 6.46 -9.80 5.17
CA TYR A 53 5.53 -10.74 4.54
C TYR A 53 5.90 -11.03 3.06
N PRO A 54 6.64 -12.10 2.74
CA PRO A 54 7.22 -12.34 1.41
C PRO A 54 6.24 -12.49 0.23
N ALA A 55 4.96 -12.80 0.49
CA ALA A 55 3.95 -12.86 -0.56
C ALA A 55 3.33 -11.49 -0.88
N CYS A 56 3.65 -10.46 -0.09
CA CYS A 56 3.19 -9.09 -0.33
C CYS A 56 4.07 -8.39 -1.36
N VAL A 57 3.45 -7.60 -2.24
CA VAL A 57 4.13 -6.78 -3.26
C VAL A 57 3.57 -5.36 -3.23
N GLU A 58 4.40 -4.38 -3.58
CA GLU A 58 4.05 -2.95 -3.51
C GLU A 58 3.26 -2.44 -4.71
N ALA A 59 2.30 -1.55 -4.42
CA ALA A 59 1.85 -0.50 -5.32
C ALA A 59 2.00 0.85 -4.61
N TYR A 60 2.60 1.86 -5.25
CA TYR A 60 2.85 3.17 -4.60
C TYR A 60 2.17 4.33 -5.31
N GLY A 61 1.47 5.16 -4.53
CA GLY A 61 0.69 6.31 -5.00
C GLY A 61 0.37 7.29 -3.89
N ILE A 62 -0.43 8.30 -4.22
CA ILE A 62 -1.03 9.26 -3.28
C ILE A 62 -2.54 9.19 -3.50
N HIS A 63 -3.25 8.63 -2.52
CA HIS A 63 -4.70 8.48 -2.60
C HIS A 63 -5.37 9.87 -2.54
N PRO A 64 -6.45 10.13 -3.30
CA PRO A 64 -7.20 11.39 -3.29
C PRO A 64 -7.46 12.00 -1.92
N LEU A 65 -7.84 11.18 -0.93
CA LEU A 65 -8.15 11.60 0.44
C LEU A 65 -6.95 12.22 1.19
N TYR A 66 -5.73 12.03 0.69
CA TYR A 66 -4.50 12.50 1.32
C TYR A 66 -3.77 13.57 0.50
N VAL A 67 -4.35 14.05 -0.61
CA VAL A 67 -3.72 15.08 -1.46
C VAL A 67 -3.49 16.37 -0.67
N ASP A 68 -4.45 16.80 0.14
CA ASP A 68 -4.32 18.01 0.97
C ASP A 68 -3.30 17.89 2.09
N GLN A 69 -2.96 16.66 2.48
CA GLN A 69 -1.91 16.37 3.46
C GLN A 69 -0.55 16.17 2.81
N SER A 70 -0.50 16.13 1.47
CA SER A 70 0.72 15.96 0.69
C SER A 70 1.30 17.30 0.27
N SER A 71 2.57 17.27 -0.14
CA SER A 71 3.28 18.42 -0.67
C SER A 71 3.86 18.11 -2.04
N LEU A 72 4.23 19.16 -2.80
CA LEU A 72 4.93 18.97 -4.07
C LEU A 72 6.28 18.24 -3.92
N GLU A 73 6.87 18.25 -2.73
CA GLU A 73 8.11 17.52 -2.42
C GLU A 73 7.91 16.00 -2.34
N ASP A 74 6.67 15.54 -2.21
CA ASP A 74 6.36 14.11 -2.17
C ASP A 74 6.43 13.47 -3.56
N LEU A 75 6.22 14.23 -4.63
CA LEU A 75 6.34 13.73 -6.01
C LEU A 75 7.77 13.26 -6.37
N PRO A 76 8.85 14.04 -6.13
CA PRO A 76 10.20 13.54 -6.35
C PRO A 76 10.57 12.41 -5.40
N ARG A 77 10.02 12.36 -4.17
CA ARG A 77 10.24 11.24 -3.25
C ARG A 77 9.60 9.96 -3.78
N LEU A 78 8.34 10.02 -4.22
CA LEU A 78 7.63 8.90 -4.85
C LEU A 78 8.39 8.42 -6.08
N ARG A 79 8.81 9.34 -6.96
CA ARG A 79 9.67 9.00 -8.12
C ARG A 79 10.92 8.24 -7.70
N GLY A 80 11.59 8.68 -6.63
CA GLY A 80 12.76 7.99 -6.07
C GLY A 80 12.44 6.56 -5.63
N TRP A 81 11.31 6.34 -4.96
CA TRP A 81 10.87 4.99 -4.58
C TRP A 81 10.61 4.10 -5.79
N LEU A 82 9.87 4.61 -6.78
CA LEU A 82 9.55 3.89 -8.03
C LEU A 82 10.81 3.50 -8.83
N GLN A 83 11.91 4.26 -8.71
CA GLN A 83 13.16 3.99 -9.40
C GLN A 83 14.07 3.01 -8.63
N GLN A 84 14.09 3.07 -7.30
CA GLN A 84 14.95 2.24 -6.46
C GLN A 84 14.48 0.78 -6.37
N ALA A 85 13.18 0.58 -6.21
CA ALA A 85 12.53 -0.72 -6.16
C ALA A 85 11.19 -0.59 -6.91
N PRO A 86 11.15 -0.90 -8.21
CA PRO A 86 9.94 -0.72 -9.00
C PRO A 86 8.77 -1.57 -8.47
N PRO A 87 7.65 -0.95 -8.05
CA PRO A 87 6.45 -1.67 -7.64
C PRO A 87 5.81 -2.40 -8.82
N VAL A 88 4.85 -3.28 -8.51
CA VAL A 88 4.01 -3.92 -9.54
C VAL A 88 3.00 -2.95 -10.17
N ALA A 89 2.68 -1.84 -9.49
CA ALA A 89 1.78 -0.80 -9.97
C ALA A 89 2.08 0.58 -9.37
N VAL A 90 1.60 1.63 -10.03
CA VAL A 90 1.52 2.99 -9.47
C VAL A 90 0.10 3.21 -8.98
N GLY A 91 -0.06 3.39 -7.67
CA GLY A 91 -1.35 3.49 -7.01
C GLY A 91 -1.29 3.23 -5.49
N GLU A 92 -2.36 3.50 -4.75
CA GLU A 92 -3.61 3.97 -5.33
C GLU A 92 -3.61 5.48 -5.58
N ILE A 93 -4.23 5.86 -6.69
CA ILE A 93 -4.37 7.24 -7.18
C ILE A 93 -5.69 7.30 -7.95
N GLY A 94 -6.33 8.47 -8.02
CA GLY A 94 -7.60 8.62 -8.72
C GLY A 94 -8.27 9.96 -8.44
N LEU A 95 -9.59 9.94 -8.39
CA LEU A 95 -10.45 11.04 -7.97
C LEU A 95 -11.52 10.48 -7.05
N ASP A 96 -11.81 11.17 -5.93
CA ASP A 96 -12.90 10.82 -5.02
C ASP A 96 -13.79 12.05 -4.85
N PHE A 97 -15.04 11.97 -5.34
CA PHE A 97 -16.03 13.06 -5.26
C PHE A 97 -17.14 12.76 -4.23
N TYR A 98 -16.98 11.71 -3.43
CA TYR A 98 -17.96 11.35 -2.41
C TYR A 98 -17.79 12.20 -1.14
N VAL A 99 -16.56 12.39 -0.69
CA VAL A 99 -16.29 13.18 0.52
C VAL A 99 -16.20 14.66 0.17
N ALA A 100 -17.10 15.46 0.74
CA ALA A 100 -17.17 16.88 0.46
C ALA A 100 -15.97 17.65 1.06
N GLY A 101 -15.38 18.55 0.28
CA GLY A 101 -14.27 19.40 0.74
C GLY A 101 -12.90 18.72 0.71
N LEU A 102 -12.81 17.60 -0.01
CA LEU A 102 -11.58 17.06 -0.57
C LEU A 102 -11.40 17.50 -2.03
#